data_AF-A0A843F7K7-F1
#
_entry.id   AF-A0A843F7K7-F1
#
_cell.length_a   1.000
_cell.length_b   1.000
_cell.length_c   1.000
_cell.angle_alpha   90.00
_cell.angle_beta   90.00
_cell.angle_gamma   90.00
#
_symmetry.space_group_name_H-M   'P 1'
#
loop_
_entity.id
_entity.type
_entity.pdbx_description
1 polymer ?
#
loop_
_entity_poly.entity_id
_entity_poly.type
_entity_poly.pdbx_seq_one_letter_code
_entity_poly.pdbx_strand_id
1 'polypeptide(L)'
;MTYTASIAEKCDLCADREEGPACIKACTKRAISILDPAKVKAKNQQKFLSKLAGVYEPDQKKGGIVHVLTSQARARLVLEE
;
A
#
# COMPACT_ATOMS: atom_id res chain seq x y z
N MET A 1 -39.02 5.61 -6.81
CA MET A 1 -37.75 6.16 -6.31
C MET A 1 -37.19 7.10 -7.36
N THR A 2 -37.31 8.39 -7.12
CA THR A 2 -36.84 9.45 -8.03
C THR A 2 -35.34 9.65 -7.84
N TYR A 3 -34.54 9.03 -8.69
CA TYR A 3 -33.11 9.32 -8.81
C TYR A 3 -32.95 10.71 -9.43
N THR A 4 -32.66 11.70 -8.60
CA THR A 4 -32.36 13.07 -9.04
C THR A 4 -30.94 13.42 -8.61
N ALA A 5 -30.21 14.02 -9.55
CA ALA A 5 -28.79 14.41 -9.52
C ALA A 5 -27.77 13.27 -9.67
N SER A 6 -26.81 13.50 -10.56
CA SER A 6 -25.55 12.76 -10.70
C SER A 6 -24.68 13.02 -9.45
N ILE A 7 -25.03 12.36 -8.35
CA ILE A 7 -24.30 12.45 -7.08
C ILE A 7 -23.11 11.50 -7.13
N ALA A 8 -21.91 12.05 -6.92
CA ALA A 8 -20.68 11.28 -6.86
C ALA A 8 -20.31 11.01 -5.39
N GLU A 9 -20.42 9.75 -4.98
CA GLU A 9 -20.07 9.30 -3.63
C GLU A 9 -18.65 8.73 -3.60
N LYS A 10 -17.88 9.07 -2.54
CA LYS A 10 -16.54 8.54 -2.31
C LYS A 10 -16.32 8.24 -0.84
N CYS A 11 -15.22 7.53 -0.55
CA CYS A 11 -14.78 7.30 0.83
C CYS A 11 -14.61 8.62 1.59
N ASP A 12 -15.27 8.69 2.74
CA ASP A 12 -15.28 9.77 3.72
C ASP A 12 -14.46 9.45 4.97
N LEU A 13 -13.76 8.30 4.98
CA LEU A 13 -13.06 7.72 6.13
C LEU A 13 -13.98 7.32 7.29
N CYS A 14 -15.26 7.07 7.01
CA CYS A 14 -16.29 6.79 8.02
C CYS A 14 -16.40 7.94 9.03
N ALA A 15 -16.67 9.15 8.54
CA ALA A 15 -16.71 10.36 9.37
C ALA A 15 -17.72 10.26 10.53
N ASP A 16 -18.80 9.52 10.33
CA ASP A 16 -19.89 9.37 11.30
C ASP A 16 -19.64 8.24 12.33
N ARG A 17 -18.50 7.56 12.28
CA ARG A 17 -18.23 6.37 13.10
C ARG A 17 -17.08 6.58 14.08
N GLU A 18 -17.42 6.71 15.36
CA GLU A 18 -16.48 6.86 16.49
C GLU A 18 -15.48 5.69 16.61
N GLU A 19 -15.89 4.48 16.26
CA GLU A 19 -15.03 3.28 16.27
C GLU A 19 -13.98 3.26 15.14
N GLY A 20 -13.91 4.31 14.32
CA GLY A 20 -12.99 4.45 13.19
C GLY A 20 -13.44 3.74 11.90
N PRO A 21 -12.52 3.54 10.93
CA PRO A 21 -12.88 3.01 9.60
C PRO A 21 -13.40 1.57 9.65
N ALA A 22 -14.58 1.35 9.06
CA ALA A 22 -15.23 0.04 9.02
C ALA A 22 -14.38 -1.01 8.27
N CYS A 23 -13.75 -0.61 7.18
CA CYS A 23 -12.89 -1.48 6.37
C CYS A 23 -11.73 -2.07 7.18
N ILE A 24 -11.12 -1.29 8.08
CA ILE A 24 -9.99 -1.72 8.90
C ILE A 24 -10.45 -2.74 9.95
N LYS A 25 -11.58 -2.50 10.62
CA LYS A 25 -12.14 -3.46 11.59
C LYS A 25 -12.55 -4.78 10.94
N ALA A 26 -13.08 -4.72 9.70
CA ALA A 26 -13.47 -5.90 8.95
C ALA A 26 -12.28 -6.70 8.38
N CYS A 27 -11.08 -6.11 8.30
CA CYS A 27 -9.95 -6.74 7.63
C CYS A 27 -9.31 -7.87 8.47
N THR A 28 -9.75 -9.10 8.25
CA THR A 28 -9.19 -10.30 8.90
C THR A 28 -7.70 -10.50 8.65
N LYS A 29 -7.22 -10.12 7.46
CA LYS A 29 -5.81 -10.27 7.04
C LYS A 29 -4.90 -9.12 7.46
N ARG A 30 -5.44 -8.06 8.09
CA ARG A 30 -4.70 -6.83 8.45
C ARG A 30 -3.90 -6.22 7.29
N ALA A 31 -4.48 -6.26 6.09
CA ALA A 31 -3.85 -5.76 4.87
C ALA A 31 -3.88 -4.23 4.76
N ILE A 32 -4.81 -3.58 5.46
CA ILE A 32 -5.01 -2.12 5.47
C ILE A 32 -4.83 -1.57 6.88
N SER A 33 -4.34 -0.33 6.97
CA SER A 33 -4.05 0.36 8.23
C SER A 33 -4.26 1.88 8.08
N ILE A 34 -4.53 2.56 9.20
CA ILE A 34 -4.57 4.02 9.26
C ILE A 34 -3.14 4.54 9.28
N LEU A 35 -2.83 5.49 8.40
CA LEU A 35 -1.50 6.09 8.31
C LEU A 35 -1.63 7.60 8.44
N ASP A 36 -0.69 8.18 9.18
CA ASP A 36 -0.50 9.62 9.25
C ASP A 36 0.34 10.07 8.03
N PRO A 37 -0.22 10.91 7.14
CA PRO A 37 0.48 11.35 5.94
C PRO A 37 1.77 12.11 6.25
N ALA A 38 1.85 12.85 7.36
CA ALA A 38 3.04 13.59 7.74
C ALA A 38 4.20 12.64 8.09
N LYS A 39 3.92 11.58 8.84
CA LYS A 39 4.91 10.54 9.16
C LYS A 39 5.37 9.78 7.92
N VAL A 40 4.45 9.47 7.01
CA VAL A 40 4.79 8.82 5.73
C VAL A 40 5.73 9.70 4.90
N LYS A 41 5.42 11.01 4.81
CA LYS A 41 6.27 11.98 4.09
C LYS A 41 7.66 12.06 4.70
N ALA A 42 7.77 12.22 6.02
CA ALA A 42 9.04 12.28 6.73
C ALA A 42 9.88 11.00 6.52
N LYS A 43 9.25 9.83 6.61
CA LYS A 43 9.90 8.53 6.35
C LYS A 43 10.43 8.44 4.91
N ASN A 44 9.67 8.90 3.94
CA ASN A 44 10.08 8.90 2.54
C ASN A 44 11.24 9.88 2.27
N GLN A 45 11.21 11.05 2.89
CA GLN A 45 12.31 12.02 2.82
C GLN A 45 13.59 11.46 3.43
N GLN A 46 13.51 10.84 4.61
CA GLN A 46 14.66 10.18 5.24
C GLN A 46 15.24 9.08 4.35
N LYS A 47 14.38 8.25 3.72
CA LYS A 47 14.81 7.24 2.74
C LYS A 47 15.50 7.85 1.52
N PHE A 48 15.06 9.02 1.07
CA PHE A 48 15.69 9.71 -0.05
C PHE A 48 17.07 10.24 0.34
N LEU A 49 17.18 10.89 1.50
CA LEU A 49 18.45 11.39 2.03
C LEU A 49 19.46 10.25 2.27
N SER A 50 19.03 9.12 2.82
CA SER A 50 19.93 7.99 3.04
C SER A 50 20.43 7.37 1.73
N LYS A 51 19.62 7.37 0.66
CA LYS A 51 20.05 6.95 -0.68
C LYS A 51 21.10 7.91 -1.25
N LEU A 52 20.89 9.22 -1.12
CA LEU A 52 21.86 10.22 -1.55
C LEU A 52 23.18 10.13 -0.78
N ALA A 53 23.10 9.88 0.53
CA ALA A 53 24.27 9.76 1.40
C ALA A 53 25.03 8.42 1.25
N GLY A 54 24.53 7.49 0.43
CA GLY A 54 25.14 6.16 0.23
C GLY A 54 25.03 5.22 1.43
N VAL A 55 24.25 5.59 2.46
CA VAL A 55 24.06 4.81 3.70
C VAL A 55 22.72 4.05 3.69
N TYR A 56 22.05 4.00 2.54
CA TYR A 56 20.77 3.30 2.41
C TYR A 56 21.00 1.78 2.42
N GLU A 57 20.60 1.15 3.53
CA GLU A 57 20.42 -0.29 3.57
C GLU A 57 19.00 -0.64 3.14
N PRO A 58 18.81 -1.50 2.13
CA PRO A 58 17.50 -1.97 1.76
C PRO A 58 16.91 -2.80 2.91
N ASP A 59 15.69 -2.48 3.30
CA ASP A 59 14.89 -3.28 4.23
C ASP A 59 14.84 -4.74 3.72
N GLN A 60 15.37 -5.67 4.51
CA GLN A 60 15.80 -6.98 4.05
C GLN A 60 14.69 -7.84 3.41
N LYS A 61 15.04 -8.42 2.25
CA LYS A 61 14.56 -9.65 1.57
C LYS A 61 13.07 -9.79 1.26
N LYS A 62 12.62 -9.21 0.15
CA LYS A 62 11.65 -9.90 -0.73
C LYS A 62 12.37 -10.49 -1.93
N GLY A 63 12.78 -11.74 -1.76
CA GLY A 63 13.35 -12.57 -2.82
C GLY A 63 14.80 -12.97 -2.56
N GLY A 64 14.99 -14.12 -1.92
CA GLY A 64 16.29 -14.80 -1.92
C GLY A 64 16.68 -15.26 -3.32
N ILE A 65 17.79 -16.00 -3.44
CA ILE A 65 18.31 -16.50 -4.73
C ILE A 65 17.25 -17.23 -5.58
N VAL A 66 16.31 -17.91 -4.92
CA VAL A 66 15.17 -18.58 -5.57
C VAL A 66 14.30 -17.60 -6.36
N HIS A 67 14.06 -16.38 -5.87
CA HIS A 67 13.29 -15.37 -6.60
C HIS A 67 14.02 -14.87 -7.85
N VAL A 68 15.35 -14.77 -7.79
CA VAL A 68 16.16 -14.40 -8.95
C VAL A 68 16.16 -15.52 -9.99
N LEU A 69 16.38 -16.76 -9.56
CA LEU A 69 16.41 -17.93 -10.46
C LEU A 69 15.04 -18.22 -11.11
N THR A 70 13.94 -17.99 -10.38
CA THR A 70 12.58 -18.24 -10.88
C THR A 70 11.95 -17.05 -11.60
N SER A 71 12.68 -15.94 -11.76
CA SER A 71 12.15 -14.72 -12.38
C SER A 71 11.70 -14.93 -13.83
N GLN A 72 12.48 -15.64 -14.65
CA GLN A 72 12.12 -15.93 -16.04
C GLN A 72 10.91 -16.87 -16.16
N ALA A 73 10.84 -17.92 -15.35
CA ALA A 73 9.72 -18.85 -15.35
C ALA A 73 8.40 -18.15 -14.98
N ARG A 74 8.44 -17.22 -14.02
CA ARG A 74 7.30 -16.38 -13.66
C ARG A 74 6.92 -15.37 -14.73
N ALA A 75 7.91 -14.71 -15.35
CA ALA A 75 7.65 -13.76 -16.42
C ALA A 75 6.95 -14.42 -17.62
N ARG A 76 7.35 -15.67 -17.94
CA ARG A 76 6.74 -16.45 -19.02
C ARG A 76 5.27 -16.78 -18.76
N LEU A 77 4.92 -17.18 -17.53
CA LEU A 77 3.52 -17.48 -17.16
C LEU A 77 2.59 -16.28 -17.30
N VAL A 78 3.07 -15.06 -17.05
CA VAL A 78 2.27 -13.82 -17.18
C VAL A 78 2.12 -13.37 -18.64
N LEU A 79 3.07 -13.74 -19.50
CA LEU A 79 3.02 -13.40 -20.94
C LEU A 79 2.22 -14.43 -21.75
N GLU A 80 1.96 -15.61 -21.18
CA GLU A 80 1.18 -16.68 -21.79
C GLU A 80 -0.32 -16.66 -21.37
N GLU A 81 -0.72 -15.73 -20.49
CA GLU A 81 -2.13 -15.35 -20.16
C GLU A 81 -2.56 -14.10 -20.93
#